data_AF-A0A655ABH3-F1
#
_entry.id   AF-A0A655ABH3-F1
#
_cell.length_a   1.000
_cell.length_b   1.000
_cell.length_c   1.000
_cell.angle_alpha   90.00
_cell.angle_beta   90.00
_cell.angle_gamma   90.00
#
_symmetry.space_group_name_H-M   'P 1'
#
loop_
_entity.id
_entity.type
_entity.pdbx_description
1 polymer ?
#
loop_
_entity_poly.entity_id
_entity_poly.type
_entity_poly.pdbx_seq_one_letter_code
_entity_poly.pdbx_strand_id
1 'polypeptide(L)'
;MNTGFGIITDSGLTNSGFGNTGTDVSGFFNTPTGPLAVDVSGFFNTASGGTVINGQTSGIGNIGVPGTLFGSVRSGLNTGLFNMGTAISGLFNLRQLLG
;
A
#
# COMPACT_ATOMS: atom_id res chain seq x y z
N MET A 1 -5.78 11.92 -11.40
CA MET A 1 -6.57 10.73 -11.10
C MET A 1 -7.25 10.19 -12.35
N ASN A 2 -6.97 8.94 -12.72
CA ASN A 2 -7.75 8.19 -13.72
C ASN A 2 -8.97 7.52 -13.03
N THR A 3 -10.03 8.29 -12.76
CA THR A 3 -11.30 7.84 -12.14
C THR A 3 -12.44 7.59 -13.12
N GLY A 4 -12.27 7.91 -14.41
CA GLY A 4 -13.37 7.87 -15.38
C GLY A 4 -13.70 6.44 -15.84
N PHE A 5 -14.99 6.14 -15.99
CA PHE A 5 -15.47 4.93 -16.65
C PHE A 5 -15.29 5.06 -18.17
N GLY A 6 -14.67 4.07 -18.82
CA GLY A 6 -14.47 4.06 -20.28
C GLY A 6 -13.29 4.90 -20.79
N ILE A 7 -12.41 5.36 -19.90
CA ILE A 7 -11.17 6.06 -20.28
C ILE A 7 -10.10 5.04 -20.66
N ILE A 8 -9.65 5.05 -21.91
CA ILE A 8 -8.53 4.22 -22.42
C ILE A 8 -7.23 5.00 -22.60
N THR A 9 -7.24 6.29 -22.28
CA THR A 9 -6.08 7.19 -22.36
C THR A 9 -5.51 7.43 -20.97
N ASP A 10 -4.19 7.34 -20.82
CA ASP A 10 -3.51 7.75 -19.60
C ASP A 10 -3.60 9.29 -19.44
N SER A 11 -4.04 9.75 -18.28
CA SER A 11 -4.10 11.19 -17.98
C SER A 11 -2.74 11.76 -17.55
N GLY A 12 -1.69 10.94 -17.43
CA GLY A 12 -0.38 11.34 -16.94
C GLY A 12 -0.39 11.66 -15.44
N LEU A 13 -1.43 11.23 -14.72
CA LEU A 13 -1.60 11.48 -13.31
C LEU A 13 -0.96 10.35 -12.49
N THR A 14 -0.36 10.71 -11.36
CA THR A 14 0.42 9.81 -10.50
C THR A 14 -0.38 8.69 -9.84
N ASN A 15 -1.72 8.65 -9.98
CA ASN A 15 -2.56 7.57 -9.45
C ASN A 15 -3.89 7.45 -10.21
N SER A 16 -4.51 6.28 -10.12
CA SER A 16 -5.78 5.91 -10.79
C SER A 16 -6.76 5.25 -9.81
N GLY A 17 -8.03 5.09 -10.18
CA GLY A 17 -9.07 4.58 -9.26
C GLY A 17 -9.63 5.65 -8.31
N PHE A 18 -10.19 5.31 -7.15
CA PHE A 18 -10.92 6.24 -6.27
C PHE A 18 -10.33 6.32 -4.86
N GLY A 19 -10.26 7.51 -4.27
CA GLY A 19 -9.84 7.71 -2.86
C GLY A 19 -8.40 7.32 -2.52
N ASN A 20 -7.49 7.20 -3.50
CA ASN A 20 -6.10 6.83 -3.29
C ASN A 20 -5.20 8.04 -2.94
N THR A 21 -4.14 7.80 -2.16
CA THR A 21 -3.04 8.77 -1.92
C THR A 21 -1.71 8.22 -2.44
N GLY A 22 -0.70 9.07 -2.60
CA GLY A 22 0.64 8.67 -3.06
C GLY A 22 0.82 8.67 -4.58
N THR A 23 1.94 8.11 -5.02
CA THR A 23 2.36 8.01 -6.43
C THR A 23 2.39 6.55 -6.87
N ASP A 24 2.06 6.25 -8.12
CA ASP A 24 1.94 4.89 -8.66
C ASP A 24 0.94 4.03 -7.86
N VAL A 25 -0.16 4.65 -7.43
CA VAL A 25 -1.22 4.00 -6.66
C VAL A 25 -2.48 3.81 -7.51
N SER A 26 -3.09 2.63 -7.45
CA SER A 26 -4.29 2.27 -8.22
C SER A 26 -5.33 1.51 -7.40
N GLY A 27 -6.59 1.53 -7.81
CA GLY A 27 -7.68 0.81 -7.13
C GLY A 27 -8.52 1.71 -6.22
N PHE A 28 -8.89 1.28 -5.02
CA PHE A 28 -9.84 1.99 -4.16
C PHE A 28 -9.32 2.18 -2.75
N PHE A 29 -9.30 3.43 -2.28
CA PHE A 29 -9.00 3.81 -0.90
C PHE A 29 -7.66 3.26 -0.37
N ASN A 30 -6.64 3.17 -1.22
CA ASN A 30 -5.28 2.86 -0.80
C ASN A 30 -4.60 4.12 -0.26
N THR A 31 -4.08 4.06 0.96
CA THR A 31 -3.55 5.22 1.68
C THR A 31 -2.14 5.01 2.24
N PRO A 32 -1.12 4.79 1.36
CA PRO A 32 0.27 4.90 1.80
C PRO A 32 0.59 6.34 2.21
N THR A 33 1.39 6.51 3.26
CA THR A 33 1.78 7.82 3.81
C THR A 33 3.24 7.84 4.27
N GLY A 34 3.84 9.04 4.28
CA GLY A 34 5.24 9.23 4.66
C GLY A 34 6.20 9.25 3.47
N PRO A 35 7.51 9.08 3.71
CA PRO A 35 8.53 9.03 2.66
C PRO A 35 8.22 7.95 1.62
N LEU A 36 8.37 8.31 0.33
CA LEU A 36 8.09 7.46 -0.84
C LEU A 36 6.84 6.58 -0.64
N ALA A 37 5.69 7.24 -0.50
CA ALA A 37 4.38 6.62 -0.48
C ALA A 37 3.98 6.14 -1.90
N VAL A 38 4.42 4.94 -2.29
CA VAL A 38 4.39 4.49 -3.70
C VAL A 38 3.98 3.03 -3.92
N ASP A 39 3.62 2.68 -5.16
CA ASP A 39 3.44 1.31 -5.63
C ASP A 39 2.37 0.51 -4.85
N VAL A 40 1.15 1.03 -4.78
CA VAL A 40 0.05 0.36 -4.05
C VAL A 40 -1.12 0.08 -4.99
N SER A 41 -1.67 -1.14 -4.95
CA SER A 41 -2.81 -1.52 -5.79
C SER A 41 -3.86 -2.37 -5.08
N GLY A 42 -5.11 -2.29 -5.52
CA GLY A 42 -6.22 -3.07 -4.96
C GLY A 42 -7.14 -2.23 -4.07
N PHE A 43 -7.50 -2.70 -2.89
CA PHE A 43 -8.53 -2.08 -2.05
C PHE A 43 -8.06 -1.89 -0.60
N PHE A 44 -8.23 -0.69 -0.04
CA PHE A 44 -8.04 -0.41 1.39
C PHE A 44 -6.66 -0.77 1.96
N ASN A 45 -5.61 -0.77 1.14
CA ASN A 45 -4.26 -1.02 1.65
C ASN A 45 -3.66 0.25 2.25
N THR A 46 -2.94 0.13 3.37
CA THR A 46 -2.25 1.23 4.04
C THR A 46 -0.79 0.86 4.26
N ALA A 47 0.10 1.85 4.32
CA ALA A 47 1.50 1.66 4.69
C ALA A 47 2.06 2.95 5.30
N SER A 48 2.67 2.87 6.47
CA SER A 48 3.25 4.05 7.14
C SER A 48 4.38 3.70 8.10
N GLY A 49 5.17 4.71 8.49
CA GLY A 49 6.24 4.62 9.49
C GLY A 49 7.60 4.18 8.96
N GLY A 50 7.70 3.81 7.68
CA GLY A 50 8.96 3.57 6.99
C GLY A 50 9.74 4.88 6.84
N THR A 51 11.05 4.87 7.11
CA THR A 51 11.92 6.06 7.02
C THR A 51 12.33 6.37 5.59
N VAL A 52 12.19 5.41 4.65
CA VAL A 52 12.54 5.60 3.23
C VAL A 52 11.35 5.29 2.32
N ILE A 53 10.67 4.14 2.49
CA ILE A 53 9.57 3.70 1.59
C ILE A 53 8.35 3.23 2.39
N ASN A 54 7.16 3.64 1.93
CA ASN A 54 5.87 3.22 2.46
C ASN A 54 4.97 2.76 1.31
N GLY A 55 4.81 1.45 1.11
CA GLY A 55 3.96 0.94 0.03
C GLY A 55 4.40 -0.40 -0.54
N GLN A 56 4.52 -0.53 -1.86
CA GLN A 56 4.84 -1.79 -2.54
C GLN A 56 3.87 -2.92 -2.12
N THR A 57 2.57 -2.61 -2.12
CA THR A 57 1.54 -3.46 -1.51
C THR A 57 0.39 -3.70 -2.49
N SER A 58 -0.08 -4.93 -2.60
CA SER A 58 -1.17 -5.29 -3.51
C SER A 58 -2.21 -6.21 -2.86
N GLY A 59 -3.49 -6.04 -3.19
CA GLY A 59 -4.56 -6.91 -2.73
C GLY A 59 -5.59 -6.15 -1.91
N ILE A 60 -6.09 -6.72 -0.80
CA ILE A 60 -7.18 -6.12 -0.03
C ILE A 60 -6.82 -6.00 1.44
N GLY A 61 -6.92 -4.79 1.99
CA GLY A 61 -6.88 -4.55 3.43
C GLY A 61 -5.53 -4.85 4.08
N ASN A 62 -4.42 -4.80 3.34
CA ASN A 62 -3.10 -4.98 3.94
C ASN A 62 -2.65 -3.72 4.68
N ILE A 63 -2.02 -3.89 5.84
CA ILE A 63 -1.49 -2.82 6.70
C ILE A 63 0.03 -2.95 6.79
N GLY A 64 0.74 -2.08 6.08
CA GLY A 64 2.18 -1.90 6.19
C GLY A 64 2.53 -1.21 7.52
N VAL A 65 3.33 -1.90 8.33
CA VAL A 65 4.02 -1.31 9.49
C VAL A 65 5.52 -1.56 9.38
N PRO A 66 6.39 -0.70 9.96
CA PRO A 66 7.83 -0.80 9.78
C PRO A 66 8.38 -2.16 10.18
N GLY A 67 9.15 -2.79 9.29
CA GLY A 67 9.77 -4.08 9.57
C GLY A 67 10.92 -3.98 10.58
N THR A 68 11.18 -5.07 11.31
CA THR A 68 12.36 -5.17 12.19
C THR A 68 13.57 -5.75 11.47
N LEU A 69 13.36 -6.57 10.43
CA LEU A 69 14.41 -7.30 9.71
C LEU A 69 15.38 -6.39 8.92
N PHE A 70 14.95 -5.17 8.57
CA PHE A 70 15.76 -4.16 7.85
C PHE A 70 15.78 -2.80 8.58
N GLY A 71 15.42 -2.79 9.86
CA GLY A 71 15.06 -1.57 10.59
C GLY A 71 13.86 -0.85 9.99
N SER A 72 13.54 0.33 10.52
CA SER A 72 12.37 1.11 10.09
C SER A 72 12.46 1.68 8.67
N VAL A 73 13.38 1.21 7.80
CA VAL A 73 13.59 1.71 6.43
C VAL A 73 12.34 1.61 5.58
N ARG A 74 11.55 0.53 5.76
CA ARG A 74 10.42 0.22 4.89
C ARG A 74 9.22 -0.28 5.67
N SER A 75 8.04 0.12 5.17
CA SER A 75 6.73 -0.31 5.60
C SER A 75 5.91 -0.78 4.39
N GLY A 76 5.38 -2.01 4.43
CA GLY A 76 4.62 -2.60 3.31
C GLY A 76 5.30 -3.83 2.69
N LEU A 77 5.46 -3.93 1.37
CA LEU A 77 5.85 -5.20 0.70
C LEU A 77 4.87 -6.35 0.97
N ASN A 78 3.58 -6.06 1.00
CA ASN A 78 2.56 -7.04 1.33
C ASN A 78 1.74 -7.45 0.12
N THR A 79 1.37 -8.74 0.02
CA THR A 79 0.48 -9.21 -1.04
C THR A 79 -0.56 -10.21 -0.54
N GLY A 80 -1.80 -10.05 -1.01
CA GLY A 80 -2.94 -10.90 -0.67
C GLY A 80 -3.99 -10.17 0.16
N LEU A 81 -4.61 -10.85 1.13
CA LEU A 81 -5.72 -10.31 1.91
C LEU A 81 -5.28 -10.10 3.36
N PHE A 82 -5.59 -8.94 3.92
CA PHE A 82 -5.53 -8.65 5.36
C PHE A 82 -4.20 -9.02 6.06
N ASN A 83 -3.05 -8.77 5.42
CA ASN A 83 -1.74 -8.94 6.06
C ASN A 83 -1.37 -7.69 6.88
N MET A 84 -0.69 -7.87 8.02
CA MET A 84 -0.20 -6.75 8.85
C MET A 84 1.29 -6.93 9.17
N GLY A 85 2.14 -6.04 8.64
CA GLY A 85 3.59 -6.13 8.80
C GLY A 85 4.35 -5.58 7.60
N THR A 86 5.60 -6.03 7.45
CA THR A 86 6.41 -5.77 6.26
C THR A 86 6.93 -7.08 5.66
N ALA A 87 6.92 -7.18 4.33
CA ALA A 87 7.37 -8.36 3.57
C ALA A 87 6.52 -9.61 3.85
N ILE A 88 5.19 -9.47 3.82
CA ILE A 88 4.24 -10.55 4.10
C ILE A 88 3.41 -10.89 2.86
N SER A 89 3.38 -12.16 2.48
CA SER A 89 2.45 -12.69 1.47
C SER A 89 1.45 -13.67 2.12
N GLY A 90 0.17 -13.60 1.77
CA GLY A 90 -0.83 -14.58 2.23
C GLY A 90 -2.27 -14.05 2.37
N LEU A 91 -3.14 -14.90 2.91
CA LEU A 91 -4.59 -14.62 3.08
C LEU A 91 -4.96 -14.04 4.46
N PHE A 92 -4.14 -14.26 5.50
CA PHE A 92 -4.41 -13.84 6.89
C PHE A 92 -3.15 -13.72 7.79
N ASN A 93 -1.97 -13.36 7.28
CA ASN A 93 -0.77 -13.30 8.13
C ASN A 93 -0.73 -12.00 8.98
N LEU A 94 -1.58 -11.97 10.01
CA LEU A 94 -1.72 -10.95 11.06
C LEU A 94 -0.59 -11.07 12.11
N ARG A 95 0.09 -9.96 12.45
CA ARG A 95 0.77 -9.83 13.75
C ARG A 95 0.59 -8.44 14.37
N GLN A 96 -0.26 -8.40 15.40
CA GLN A 96 -0.01 -7.65 16.64
C GLN A 96 -0.53 -8.49 17.81
N LEU A 97 0.36 -9.10 18.60
CA LEU A 97 0.04 -9.47 19.98
C LEU A 97 0.68 -8.39 20.86
N LEU A 98 -0.18 -7.55 21.46
CA LEU A 98 0.21 -6.57 22.46
C LEU A 98 0.85 -7.32 23.64
N GLY A 99 2.07 -6.93 24.01
CA GLY A 99 2.64 -7.16 25.33
C GLY A 99 2.58 -5.86 26.11
#